data_AF-A0A2V6G716-F1
#
_entry.id   AF-A0A2V6G716-F1
#
_cell.length_a   1.000
_cell.length_b   1.000
_cell.length_c   1.000
_cell.angle_alpha   90.00
_cell.angle_beta   90.00
_cell.angle_gamma   90.00
#
_symmetry.space_group_name_H-M   'P 1'
#
loop_
_entity.id
_entity.type
_entity.pdbx_description
1 polymer ?
#
loop_
_entity_poly.entity_id
_entity_poly.type
_entity_poly.pdbx_seq_one_letter_code
_entity_poly.pdbx_strand_id
1 'polypeptide(L)'
;MPVDFLLFGLTLAGVAVFHKCTMRAALTGLVTVIIYKIAFTGFKTGEGVMGFISHVGHEWVILVNLLCLLMGFALLSQHFEKSQLPLALPKFLPHDWKGGFVLLVMVWVLSSFLDNIAAALIGGAMAHQLFRGKVHLGYLAAIVAASNAGGSWSVLGDTTTTMMWIGGVAPSQVFEAIIAATV
;
A
#
# COMPACT_ATOMS: atom_id res chain seq x y z
N MET A 1 -4.86 -26.63 2.99
CA MET A 1 -4.20 -25.36 2.57
C MET A 1 -2.70 -25.62 2.48
N PRO A 2 -1.99 -25.10 1.46
CA PRO A 2 -0.54 -25.25 1.38
C PRO A 2 0.13 -24.60 2.61
N VAL A 3 1.14 -25.26 3.17
CA VAL A 3 1.81 -24.82 4.41
C VAL A 3 2.44 -23.43 4.24
N ASP A 4 2.85 -23.07 3.03
CA ASP A 4 3.38 -21.75 2.68
C ASP A 4 2.39 -20.61 3.02
N PHE A 5 1.09 -20.82 2.80
CA PHE A 5 0.07 -19.82 3.14
C PHE A 5 -0.13 -19.69 4.65
N LEU A 6 0.03 -20.79 5.40
CA LEU A 6 -0.03 -20.75 6.86
C LEU A 6 1.16 -19.97 7.42
N LEU A 7 2.38 -20.24 6.93
CA LEU A 7 3.59 -19.52 7.32
C LEU A 7 3.52 -18.02 6.96
N PHE A 8 2.96 -17.70 5.80
CA PHE A 8 2.71 -16.32 5.40
C PHE A 8 1.70 -15.64 6.34
N GLY A 9 0.58 -16.31 6.66
CA GLY A 9 -0.41 -15.80 7.62
C GLY A 9 0.17 -15.58 9.01
N LEU A 10 1.01 -16.50 9.50
CA LEU A 10 1.73 -16.34 10.76
C LEU A 10 2.72 -15.18 10.73
N THR A 11 3.35 -14.93 9.58
CA THR A 11 4.22 -13.76 9.39
C THR A 11 3.43 -12.46 9.52
N LEU A 12 2.27 -12.36 8.87
CA LEU A 12 1.38 -11.20 8.98
C LEU A 12 0.86 -11.00 10.42
N ALA A 13 0.46 -12.08 11.08
CA ALA A 13 0.06 -12.05 12.48
C ALA A 13 1.21 -11.57 13.38
N GLY A 14 2.43 -12.05 13.12
CA GLY A 14 3.65 -11.62 13.81
C GLY A 14 3.92 -10.13 13.63
N VAL A 15 3.78 -9.60 12.41
CA VAL A 15 3.90 -8.17 12.13
C VAL A 15 2.86 -7.36 12.89
N ALA A 16 1.60 -7.81 12.92
CA ALA A 16 0.52 -7.11 13.62
C ALA A 16 0.71 -7.11 15.15
N VAL A 17 1.08 -8.24 15.75
CA VAL A 17 1.29 -8.37 17.20
C VAL A 17 2.56 -7.62 17.63
N PHE A 18 3.66 -7.79 16.88
CA PHE A 18 4.96 -7.20 17.18
C PHE A 18 5.22 -5.91 16.39
N HIS A 19 4.24 -5.00 16.35
CA HIS A 19 4.31 -3.73 15.60
C HIS A 19 5.49 -2.81 15.97
N LYS A 20 6.12 -2.99 17.15
CA LYS A 20 7.35 -2.28 17.55
C LYS A 20 8.62 -2.85 16.91
N CYS A 21 8.54 -4.05 16.36
CA CYS A 21 9.65 -4.79 15.74
C CYS A 21 9.25 -5.34 14.36
N THR A 22 8.38 -4.63 13.66
CA THR A 22 7.77 -5.04 12.37
C THR A 22 8.79 -5.57 11.36
N MET A 23 9.91 -4.86 11.18
CA MET A 23 10.96 -5.27 10.23
C MET A 23 11.57 -6.62 10.62
N ARG A 24 11.81 -6.85 11.91
CA ARG A 24 12.35 -8.13 12.40
C ARG A 24 11.33 -9.25 12.19
N ALA A 25 10.06 -9.03 12.54
CA ALA A 25 9.00 -10.02 12.35
C ALA A 25 8.80 -10.40 10.87
N ALA A 26 8.82 -9.40 9.97
CA ALA A 26 8.72 -9.62 8.54
C ALA A 26 9.93 -10.41 7.99
N LEU A 27 11.16 -10.04 8.39
CA LEU A 27 12.38 -10.74 7.97
C LEU A 27 12.44 -12.18 8.48
N THR A 28 12.07 -12.42 9.75
CA THR A 28 12.03 -13.78 10.31
C THR A 28 11.01 -14.64 9.59
N GLY A 29 9.84 -14.07 9.26
CA GLY A 29 8.82 -14.76 8.48
C GLY A 29 9.30 -15.11 7.07
N LEU A 30 9.90 -14.15 6.36
CA LEU A 30 10.50 -14.36 5.04
C LEU A 30 11.55 -15.47 5.07
N VAL A 31 12.50 -15.42 6.02
CA VAL A 31 13.54 -16.45 6.16
C VAL A 31 12.93 -17.81 6.45
N THR A 32 11.90 -17.87 7.32
CA THR A 32 11.21 -19.12 7.66
C THR A 32 10.55 -19.74 6.43
N VAL A 33 9.86 -18.93 5.60
CA VAL A 33 9.23 -19.40 4.35
C VAL A 33 10.29 -19.88 3.36
N ILE A 34 11.38 -19.13 3.18
CA ILE A 34 12.47 -19.52 2.27
C ILE A 34 13.08 -20.86 2.70
N ILE A 35 13.43 -21.02 3.98
CA ILE A 35 14.00 -22.27 4.51
C ILE A 35 13.02 -23.43 4.31
N TYR A 36 11.74 -23.22 4.62
CA TYR A 36 10.71 -24.23 4.41
C TYR A 36 10.61 -24.67 2.94
N LYS A 37 10.62 -23.72 2.00
CA LYS A 37 10.59 -24.02 0.57
C LYS A 37 11.84 -24.73 0.07
N ILE A 38 13.02 -24.34 0.56
CA ILE A 38 14.28 -25.02 0.21
C ILE A 38 14.26 -26.47 0.72
N ALA A 39 13.74 -26.72 1.92
CA ALA A 39 13.82 -28.02 2.57
C ALA A 39 12.72 -29.01 2.16
N PHE A 40 11.49 -28.55 1.87
CA PHE A 40 10.32 -29.44 1.77
C PHE A 40 9.51 -29.34 0.48
N THR A 41 9.27 -28.14 -0.06
CA THR A 41 8.28 -27.96 -1.16
C THR A 41 8.89 -27.56 -2.49
N GLY A 42 10.12 -27.06 -2.51
CA GLY A 42 10.78 -26.54 -3.71
C GLY A 42 10.18 -25.23 -4.24
N PHE A 43 10.75 -24.76 -5.34
CA PHE A 43 10.29 -23.60 -6.10
C PHE A 43 9.79 -24.04 -7.47
N LYS A 44 9.03 -23.18 -8.16
CA LYS A 44 8.58 -23.47 -9.54
C LYS A 44 9.75 -23.72 -10.51
N THR A 45 10.92 -23.19 -10.18
CA THR A 45 12.17 -23.26 -10.95
C THR A 45 13.07 -24.43 -10.54
N GLY A 46 12.68 -25.24 -9.55
CA GLY A 46 13.44 -26.41 -9.09
C GLY A 46 13.46 -26.58 -7.58
N GLU A 47 14.10 -27.64 -7.11
CA GLU A 47 14.19 -27.99 -5.70
C GLU A 47 15.45 -27.42 -5.01
N GLY A 48 15.38 -27.30 -3.69
CA GLY A 48 16.53 -26.93 -2.87
C GLY A 48 17.07 -25.53 -3.13
N VAL A 49 18.35 -25.34 -2.79
CA VAL A 49 19.05 -24.05 -2.91
C VAL A 49 19.19 -23.61 -4.37
N MET A 50 19.42 -24.55 -5.29
CA MET A 50 19.51 -24.25 -6.72
C MET A 50 18.17 -23.76 -7.28
N GLY A 51 17.06 -24.39 -6.85
CA GLY A 51 15.72 -23.91 -7.13
C GLY A 51 15.48 -22.48 -6.65
N PHE A 52 15.90 -22.15 -5.43
CA PHE A 52 15.81 -20.80 -4.87
C PHE A 52 16.60 -19.77 -5.69
N ILE A 53 17.86 -20.05 -6.03
CA ILE A 53 18.70 -19.13 -6.82
C ILE A 53 18.06 -18.88 -8.19
N SER A 54 17.58 -19.95 -8.85
CA SER A 54 16.89 -19.82 -10.13
C SER A 54 15.58 -19.05 -10.00
N HIS A 55 14.84 -19.21 -8.90
CA HIS A 55 13.61 -18.47 -8.63
C HIS A 55 13.88 -16.96 -8.48
N VAL A 56 14.86 -16.60 -7.66
CA VAL A 56 15.27 -15.20 -7.48
C VAL A 56 15.77 -14.62 -8.81
N GLY A 57 16.53 -15.39 -9.59
CA GLY A 57 16.97 -15.00 -10.92
C GLY A 57 15.82 -14.80 -11.91
N HIS A 58 14.74 -15.56 -11.80
CA HIS A 58 13.54 -15.38 -12.63
C HIS A 58 12.75 -14.13 -12.23
N GLU A 59 12.60 -13.89 -10.92
CA GLU A 59 11.78 -12.81 -10.38
C GLU A 59 12.54 -11.48 -10.17
N TRP A 60 13.84 -11.43 -10.47
CA TRP A 60 14.70 -10.28 -10.13
C TRP A 60 14.20 -8.96 -10.73
N VAL A 61 13.68 -9.00 -11.97
CA VAL A 61 13.13 -7.82 -12.66
C VAL A 61 11.92 -7.29 -11.90
N ILE A 62 11.04 -8.17 -11.45
CA ILE A 62 9.84 -7.80 -10.70
C ILE A 62 10.24 -7.21 -9.34
N LEU A 63 11.18 -7.84 -8.64
CA LEU A 63 11.69 -7.35 -7.36
C LEU A 63 12.33 -5.97 -7.47
N VAL A 64 13.15 -5.73 -8.50
CA VAL A 64 13.78 -4.42 -8.74
C VAL A 64 12.74 -3.37 -9.14
N ASN A 65 11.81 -3.71 -10.03
CA ASN A 65 10.74 -2.80 -10.44
C ASN A 65 9.90 -2.37 -9.22
N LEU A 66 9.47 -3.32 -8.39
CA LEU A 66 8.73 -3.02 -7.17
C LEU A 66 9.57 -2.19 -6.20
N LEU A 67 10.84 -2.54 -5.97
CA LEU A 67 11.71 -1.77 -5.08
C LEU A 67 11.85 -0.31 -5.52
N CYS A 68 12.18 -0.09 -6.80
CA CYS A 68 12.36 1.26 -7.35
C CYS A 68 11.05 2.07 -7.33
N LEU A 69 9.94 1.43 -7.68
CA LEU A 69 8.64 2.09 -7.77
C LEU A 69 8.09 2.44 -6.38
N LEU A 70 8.13 1.50 -5.42
CA LEU A 70 7.69 1.77 -4.04
C LEU A 70 8.58 2.81 -3.35
N MET A 71 9.90 2.76 -3.58
CA MET A 71 10.81 3.81 -3.12
C MET A 71 10.48 5.15 -3.76
N GLY A 72 10.17 5.17 -5.07
CA GLY A 72 9.74 6.37 -5.79
C GLY A 72 8.48 7.00 -5.17
N PHE A 73 7.48 6.20 -4.85
CA PHE A 73 6.25 6.67 -4.18
C PHE A 73 6.52 7.19 -2.77
N ALA A 74 7.35 6.50 -2.00
CA ALA A 74 7.74 6.96 -0.67
C ALA A 74 8.47 8.32 -0.74
N LEU A 75 9.36 8.50 -1.72
CA LEU A 75 10.05 9.77 -1.96
C LEU A 75 9.09 10.87 -2.41
N LEU A 76 8.16 10.57 -3.32
CA LEU A 76 7.15 11.51 -3.80
C LEU A 76 6.24 11.96 -2.65
N SER A 77 5.76 11.02 -1.84
CA SER A 77 5.00 11.30 -0.62
C SER A 77 5.78 12.20 0.34
N GLN A 78 7.04 11.85 0.62
CA GLN A 78 7.88 12.64 1.53
C GLN A 78 8.12 14.06 0.99
N HIS A 79 8.29 14.20 -0.33
CA HIS A 79 8.41 15.50 -0.97
C HIS A 79 7.10 16.31 -0.84
N PHE A 80 5.96 15.69 -1.10
CA PHE A 80 4.64 16.30 -0.98
C PHE A 80 4.37 16.77 0.46
N GLU A 81 4.68 15.94 1.46
CA GLU A 81 4.57 16.30 2.87
C GLU A 81 5.47 17.49 3.24
N LYS A 82 6.75 17.47 2.83
CA LYS A 82 7.70 18.56 3.08
C LYS A 82 7.31 19.87 2.39
N SER A 83 6.64 19.80 1.24
CA SER A 83 6.21 20.98 0.47
C SER A 83 5.13 21.83 1.14
N GLN A 84 4.57 21.39 2.27
CA GLN A 84 3.46 22.05 2.98
C GLN A 84 2.16 22.17 2.16
N LEU A 85 2.08 21.58 0.95
CA LEU A 85 0.85 21.48 0.17
C LEU A 85 -0.32 20.92 0.99
N PRO A 86 -0.16 19.83 1.78
CA PRO A 86 -1.21 19.34 2.68
C PRO A 86 -1.78 20.38 3.65
N LEU A 87 -1.00 21.39 4.05
CA LEU A 87 -1.42 22.41 5.01
C LEU A 87 -2.08 23.62 4.32
N ALA A 88 -1.84 23.79 3.01
CA ALA A 88 -2.47 24.81 2.19
C ALA A 88 -3.81 24.35 1.61
N LEU A 89 -3.92 23.07 1.25
CA LEU A 89 -5.11 22.50 0.61
C LEU A 89 -6.42 22.65 1.42
N PRO A 90 -6.44 22.52 2.76
CA PRO A 90 -7.65 22.76 3.55
C PRO A 90 -8.23 24.17 3.42
N LYS A 91 -7.43 25.16 3.00
CA LYS A 91 -7.91 26.54 2.78
C LYS A 91 -8.86 26.65 1.59
N PHE A 92 -8.77 25.71 0.65
CA PHE A 92 -9.67 25.63 -0.51
C PHE A 92 -10.93 24.80 -0.22
N LEU A 93 -11.00 24.16 0.95
CA LEU A 93 -12.17 23.39 1.34
C LEU A 93 -13.34 24.30 1.75
N PRO A 94 -14.59 23.91 1.43
CA PRO A 94 -15.77 24.57 1.97
C PRO A 94 -15.73 24.59 3.49
N HIS A 95 -16.10 25.72 4.10
CA HIS A 95 -16.17 25.87 5.55
C HIS A 95 -17.48 25.29 6.15
N ASP A 96 -18.33 24.73 5.30
CA ASP A 96 -19.59 24.08 5.68
C ASP A 96 -19.39 22.58 5.95
N TRP A 97 -20.47 21.87 6.30
CA TRP A 97 -20.50 20.41 6.47
C TRP A 97 -19.92 19.62 5.29
N LYS A 98 -19.97 20.21 4.08
CA LYS A 98 -19.41 19.62 2.85
C LYS A 98 -17.89 19.50 2.90
N GLY A 99 -17.18 20.31 3.70
CA GLY A 99 -15.72 20.31 3.80
C GLY A 99 -15.15 18.94 4.14
N GLY A 100 -15.81 18.20 5.03
CA GLY A 100 -15.40 16.82 5.35
C GLY A 100 -15.59 15.86 4.17
N PHE A 101 -16.72 15.94 3.48
CA PHE A 101 -16.94 15.10 2.30
C PHE A 101 -15.93 15.40 1.17
N VAL A 102 -15.70 16.68 0.88
CA VAL A 102 -14.70 17.08 -0.14
C VAL A 102 -13.30 16.64 0.25
N LEU A 103 -12.96 16.65 1.54
CA LEU A 103 -11.68 16.12 2.01
C LEU A 103 -11.54 14.62 1.69
N LEU A 104 -12.58 13.80 1.91
CA LEU A 104 -12.54 12.37 1.58
C LEU A 104 -12.35 12.15 0.07
N VAL A 105 -13.05 12.93 -0.75
CA VAL A 105 -12.86 12.89 -2.22
C VAL A 105 -11.44 13.29 -2.59
N MET A 106 -10.87 14.32 -1.95
CA MET A 106 -9.48 14.71 -2.17
C MET A 106 -8.51 13.60 -1.79
N VAL A 107 -8.69 12.93 -0.64
CA VAL A 107 -7.86 11.80 -0.22
C VAL A 107 -7.95 10.66 -1.23
N TRP A 108 -9.16 10.36 -1.70
CA TRP A 108 -9.40 9.36 -2.73
C TRP A 108 -8.67 9.69 -4.05
N VAL A 109 -8.72 10.94 -4.52
CA VAL A 109 -7.96 11.37 -5.71
C VAL A 109 -6.46 11.31 -5.45
N LEU A 110 -5.98 11.83 -4.32
CA LEU A 110 -4.55 11.84 -3.99
C LEU A 110 -3.98 10.42 -3.93
N SER A 111 -4.74 9.46 -3.39
CA SER A 111 -4.32 8.07 -3.30
C SER A 111 -4.28 7.33 -4.63
N SER A 112 -4.84 7.89 -5.71
CA SER A 112 -4.67 7.31 -7.05
C SER A 112 -3.26 7.55 -7.61
N PHE A 113 -2.51 8.51 -7.05
CA PHE A 113 -1.15 8.84 -7.45
C PHE A 113 -0.11 8.58 -6.36
N LEU A 114 -0.54 8.58 -5.10
CA LEU A 114 0.30 8.31 -3.93
C LEU A 114 -0.04 6.94 -3.35
N ASP A 115 0.93 6.36 -2.63
CA ASP A 115 0.71 5.21 -1.75
C ASP A 115 -0.46 5.48 -0.78
N ASN A 116 -1.31 4.46 -0.56
CA ASN A 116 -2.47 4.52 0.31
C ASN A 116 -2.16 4.90 1.78
N ILE A 117 -0.98 4.54 2.30
CA ILE A 117 -0.52 4.95 3.63
C ILE A 117 -0.20 6.45 3.62
N ALA A 118 0.54 6.91 2.61
CA ALA A 118 0.88 8.31 2.44
C ALA A 118 -0.37 9.19 2.32
N ALA A 119 -1.32 8.80 1.46
CA ALA A 119 -2.57 9.53 1.28
C ALA A 119 -3.41 9.57 2.57
N ALA A 120 -3.45 8.48 3.35
CA ALA A 120 -4.12 8.47 4.66
C ALA A 120 -3.45 9.40 5.68
N LEU A 121 -2.12 9.41 5.75
CA LEU A 121 -1.37 10.30 6.66
C LEU A 121 -1.58 11.77 6.31
N ILE A 122 -1.48 12.11 5.01
CA ILE A 122 -1.75 13.45 4.49
C ILE A 122 -3.20 13.85 4.79
N GLY A 123 -4.16 12.97 4.52
CA GLY A 123 -5.58 13.19 4.80
C GLY A 123 -5.85 13.41 6.28
N GLY A 124 -5.19 12.65 7.17
CA GLY A 124 -5.25 12.82 8.61
C GLY A 124 -4.73 14.17 9.07
N ALA A 125 -3.59 14.62 8.54
CA ALA A 125 -3.03 15.95 8.83
C ALA A 125 -3.97 17.08 8.37
N MET A 126 -4.52 16.95 7.15
CA MET A 126 -5.52 17.89 6.62
C MET A 126 -6.79 17.93 7.47
N ALA A 127 -7.30 16.77 7.89
CA ALA A 127 -8.47 16.67 8.76
C ALA A 127 -8.22 17.32 10.12
N HIS A 128 -7.03 17.11 10.69
CA HIS A 128 -6.64 17.74 11.94
C HIS A 128 -6.70 19.27 11.85
N GLN A 129 -6.27 19.84 10.73
CA GLN A 129 -6.34 21.28 10.51
C GLN A 129 -7.77 21.78 10.25
N LEU A 130 -8.53 21.09 9.40
CA LEU A 130 -9.92 21.43 9.05
C LEU A 130 -10.83 21.42 10.29
N PHE A 131 -10.72 20.39 11.12
CA PHE A 131 -11.54 20.22 12.33
C PHE A 131 -10.89 20.81 13.59
N ARG A 132 -9.81 21.58 13.47
CA ARG A 132 -9.09 22.21 14.60
C ARG A 132 -8.77 21.20 15.72
N GLY A 133 -8.29 20.04 15.33
CA GLY A 133 -7.92 18.93 16.20
C GLY A 133 -9.08 18.02 16.64
N LYS A 134 -10.34 18.35 16.30
CA LYS A 134 -11.53 17.56 16.69
C LYS A 134 -11.88 16.50 15.63
N VAL A 135 -10.95 15.59 15.37
CA VAL A 135 -11.18 14.48 14.41
C VAL A 135 -11.69 13.25 15.15
N HIS A 136 -12.88 12.76 14.79
CA HIS A 136 -13.44 11.55 15.38
C HIS A 136 -12.80 10.29 14.77
N LEU A 137 -12.75 9.20 15.55
CA LEU A 137 -12.20 7.92 15.09
C LEU A 137 -12.91 7.38 13.84
N GLY A 138 -14.23 7.53 13.75
CA GLY A 138 -15.00 7.14 12.56
C GLY A 138 -14.59 7.91 11.30
N TYR A 139 -14.18 9.17 11.45
CA TYR A 139 -13.70 9.96 10.33
C TYR A 139 -12.28 9.59 9.90
N LEU A 140 -11.40 9.23 10.85
CA LEU A 140 -10.10 8.63 10.55
C LEU A 140 -10.26 7.31 9.78
N ALA A 141 -11.21 6.47 10.20
CA ALA A 141 -11.55 5.24 9.47
C ALA A 141 -12.06 5.54 8.05
N ALA A 142 -12.88 6.58 7.88
CA ALA A 142 -13.33 7.02 6.56
C ALA A 142 -12.18 7.52 5.67
N ILE A 143 -11.18 8.21 6.22
CA ILE A 143 -9.97 8.62 5.48
C ILE A 143 -9.20 7.40 4.99
N VAL A 144 -9.00 6.39 5.86
CA VAL A 144 -8.32 5.14 5.49
C VAL A 144 -9.11 4.37 4.43
N ALA A 145 -10.44 4.34 4.53
CA ALA A 145 -11.29 3.74 3.50
C ALA A 145 -11.18 4.49 2.16
N ALA A 146 -11.23 5.83 2.21
CA ALA A 146 -11.12 6.67 1.02
C ALA A 146 -9.74 6.55 0.35
N SER A 147 -8.64 6.45 1.12
CA SER A 147 -7.31 6.25 0.54
C SER A 147 -7.20 4.86 -0.12
N ASN A 148 -7.66 3.81 0.56
CA ASN A 148 -7.58 2.46 0.00
C ASN A 148 -8.43 2.31 -1.27
N ALA A 149 -9.64 2.86 -1.28
CA ALA A 149 -10.48 2.92 -2.48
C ALA A 149 -9.86 3.79 -3.59
N GLY A 150 -9.20 4.90 -3.22
CA GLY A 150 -8.51 5.76 -4.18
C GLY A 150 -7.34 5.07 -4.89
N GLY A 151 -6.64 4.18 -4.20
CA GLY A 151 -5.53 3.44 -4.77
C GLY A 151 -5.93 2.34 -5.75
N SER A 152 -7.14 1.78 -5.61
CA SER A 152 -7.55 0.56 -6.33
C SER A 152 -7.83 0.75 -7.82
N TRP A 153 -8.12 1.97 -8.28
CA TRP A 153 -8.46 2.26 -9.67
C TRP A 153 -7.28 2.81 -10.49
N SER A 154 -6.09 2.91 -9.88
CA SER A 154 -4.87 3.35 -10.53
C SER A 154 -3.79 2.28 -10.43
N VAL A 155 -3.02 2.09 -11.50
CA VAL A 155 -1.84 1.21 -11.50
C VAL A 155 -0.71 1.70 -10.59
N LEU A 156 -0.76 2.96 -10.17
CA LEU A 156 0.23 3.57 -9.28
C LEU A 156 -0.26 3.67 -7.83
N GLY A 157 -1.56 3.57 -7.59
CA GLY A 157 -2.17 3.90 -6.30
C GLY A 157 -2.04 2.81 -5.23
N ASP A 158 -1.85 1.55 -5.63
CA ASP A 158 -1.63 0.43 -4.72
C ASP A 158 -0.55 -0.53 -5.25
N THR A 159 0.11 -1.20 -4.32
CA THR A 159 1.11 -2.23 -4.61
C THR A 159 0.49 -3.40 -5.39
N THR A 160 -0.76 -3.76 -5.11
CA THR A 160 -1.48 -4.83 -5.80
C THR A 160 -1.76 -4.47 -7.25
N THR A 161 -2.21 -3.23 -7.51
CA THR A 161 -2.50 -2.75 -8.87
C THR A 161 -1.23 -2.54 -9.68
N THR A 162 -0.16 -2.11 -9.01
CA THR A 162 1.20 -2.07 -9.60
C THR A 162 1.66 -3.48 -10.01
N MET A 163 1.48 -4.48 -9.14
CA MET A 163 1.85 -5.86 -9.45
C MET A 163 1.05 -6.41 -10.65
N MET A 164 -0.25 -6.11 -10.74
CA MET A 164 -1.05 -6.48 -11.91
C MET A 164 -0.49 -5.86 -13.19
N TRP A 165 -0.12 -4.57 -13.15
CA TRP A 165 0.45 -3.88 -14.30
C TRP A 165 1.80 -4.45 -14.73
N ILE A 166 2.71 -4.71 -13.77
CA ILE A 166 3.99 -5.39 -14.03
C ILE A 166 3.77 -6.80 -14.58
N GLY A 167 2.71 -7.48 -14.13
CA GLY A 167 2.27 -8.79 -14.63
C GLY A 167 1.62 -8.76 -16.01
N GLY A 168 1.51 -7.60 -16.67
CA GLY A 168 0.99 -7.44 -18.02
C GLY A 168 -0.50 -7.12 -18.11
N VAL A 169 -1.19 -6.86 -16.99
CA VAL A 169 -2.57 -6.39 -17.00
C VAL A 169 -2.63 -4.96 -17.54
N ALA A 170 -3.50 -4.73 -18.52
CA ALA A 170 -3.66 -3.42 -19.13
C ALA A 170 -4.21 -2.41 -18.11
N PRO A 171 -3.69 -1.17 -18.04
CA PRO A 171 -4.20 -0.14 -17.13
C PRO A 171 -5.71 0.11 -17.26
N SER A 172 -6.28 -0.04 -18.46
CA SER A 172 -7.72 0.08 -18.71
C SER A 172 -8.57 -0.86 -17.87
N GLN A 173 -8.08 -2.07 -17.59
CA GLN A 173 -8.80 -3.04 -16.76
C GLN A 173 -8.78 -2.65 -15.28
N VAL A 174 -7.71 -1.98 -14.82
CA VAL A 174 -7.61 -1.46 -13.46
C VAL A 174 -8.51 -0.23 -13.29
N PHE A 175 -8.65 0.61 -14.34
CA PHE A 175 -9.55 1.76 -14.32
C PHE A 175 -11.02 1.39 -14.09
N GLU A 176 -11.47 0.20 -14.49
CA GLU A 176 -12.85 -0.26 -14.21
C GLU A 176 -13.16 -0.31 -12.70
N ALA A 177 -12.14 -0.51 -11.86
CA ALA A 177 -12.28 -0.51 -10.41
C ALA A 177 -12.72 0.86 -9.85
N ILE A 178 -12.70 1.94 -10.65
CA ILE A 178 -13.24 3.26 -10.26
C ILE A 178 -14.72 3.19 -9.91
N ILE A 179 -15.48 2.29 -10.55
CA ILE A 179 -16.90 2.10 -10.28
C ILE A 179 -17.08 1.52 -8.87
N ALA A 180 -16.33 0.47 -8.54
CA ALA A 180 -16.37 -0.12 -7.20
C ALA A 180 -15.80 0.82 -6.13
N ALA A 181 -14.80 1.64 -6.48
CA ALA A 181 -14.13 2.56 -5.56
C ALA A 181 -14.96 3.82 -5.21
N THR A 182 -16.08 4.06 -5.91
CA THR A 182 -16.94 5.24 -5.70
C THR A 182 -18.23 4.92 -4.95
N VAL A 183 -18.52 3.64 -4.69
CA VAL A 183 -19.73 3.12 -4.02
C VAL A 183 -19.40 2.71 -2.59
#